data_AF-A0A0F9PX74-F1
#
_entry.id   AF-A0A0F9PX74-F1
#
_cell.length_a   1.000
_cell.length_b   1.000
_cell.length_c   1.000
_cell.angle_alpha   90.00
_cell.angle_beta   90.00
_cell.angle_gamma   90.00
#
_symmetry.space_group_name_H-M   'P 1'
#
loop_
_entity.id
_entity.type
_entity.pdbx_description
1 polymer ?
#
loop_
_entity_poly.entity_id
_entity_poly.type
_entity_poly.pdbx_seq_one_letter_code
_entity_poly.pdbx_strand_id
1 'polypeptide(L)'
;MPKLLYRTTMPHPDDPEIIASITAAVNKGHPLASAAALAGIHDETLYHWTAKGREELAQAEGHTLLWEELGSHARLVIHIKEALAGLVDEALDHVRAGGKDWAAWMTLLERRMPKDFGRNQAEAQALPAPLGFAVLLPPEAVQGLLDIAQRAQNRGARFLPPGGESP
;
A
#
# COMPACT_ATOMS: atom_id res chain seq x y z
N MET A 1 -0.61 -47.89 36.21
CA MET A 1 -1.13 -46.62 35.64
C MET A 1 -0.62 -46.49 34.22
N PRO A 2 -1.48 -46.47 33.19
CA PRO A 2 -1.03 -46.25 31.81
C PRO A 2 -0.44 -44.84 31.68
N LYS A 3 0.77 -44.73 31.11
CA LYS A 3 1.41 -43.46 30.76
C LYS A 3 0.54 -42.78 29.69
N LEU A 4 -0.04 -41.63 30.01
CA LEU A 4 -0.74 -40.81 29.02
C LEU A 4 0.30 -40.36 27.98
N LEU A 5 0.21 -40.92 26.77
CA LEU A 5 1.07 -40.61 25.61
C LEU A 5 0.63 -39.34 24.88
N TYR A 6 -0.03 -38.40 25.56
CA TYR A 6 -0.40 -37.12 24.96
C TYR A 6 0.73 -36.12 25.13
N ARG A 7 1.85 -36.35 24.42
CA ARG A 7 2.74 -35.25 24.06
C ARG A 7 2.16 -34.59 22.82
N THR A 8 1.18 -33.74 23.01
CA THR A 8 0.89 -32.70 22.02
C THR A 8 2.11 -31.80 21.98
N THR A 9 2.95 -31.97 20.95
CA THR A 9 4.03 -31.03 20.65
C THR A 9 3.40 -29.64 20.57
N MET A 10 3.89 -28.69 21.36
CA MET A 10 3.37 -27.33 21.30
C MET A 10 3.71 -26.76 19.92
N PRO A 11 2.74 -26.11 19.26
CA PRO A 11 2.98 -25.50 17.95
C PRO A 11 4.06 -24.42 18.09
N HIS A 12 4.95 -24.36 17.11
CA HIS A 12 6.07 -23.41 17.09
C HIS A 12 6.04 -22.60 15.78
N PRO A 13 6.42 -21.32 15.78
CA PRO A 13 6.33 -20.45 14.60
C PRO A 13 7.20 -20.85 13.41
N ASP A 14 8.25 -21.67 13.62
CA ASP A 14 9.11 -22.21 12.55
C ASP A 14 8.71 -23.61 12.09
N ASP A 15 7.59 -24.14 12.58
CA ASP A 15 7.09 -25.44 12.15
C ASP A 15 6.72 -25.38 10.65
N PRO A 16 7.36 -26.20 9.80
CA PRO A 16 7.15 -26.13 8.35
C PRO A 16 5.71 -26.43 7.94
N GLU A 17 4.98 -27.27 8.68
CA GLU A 17 3.57 -27.58 8.36
C GLU A 17 2.66 -26.39 8.64
N ILE A 18 2.89 -25.69 9.75
CA ILE A 18 2.16 -24.46 10.10
C ILE A 18 2.47 -23.36 9.08
N ILE A 19 3.74 -23.14 8.75
CA ILE A 19 4.14 -22.14 7.75
C ILE A 19 3.51 -22.45 6.38
N ALA A 20 3.58 -23.71 5.93
CA ALA A 20 3.00 -24.11 4.66
C ALA A 20 1.47 -23.91 4.63
N SER A 21 0.77 -24.26 5.71
CA SER A 21 -0.69 -24.07 5.79
C SER A 21 -1.07 -22.59 5.79
N ILE A 22 -0.38 -21.76 6.58
CA ILE A 22 -0.64 -20.31 6.64
C ILE A 22 -0.35 -19.65 5.28
N THR A 23 0.81 -19.90 4.68
CA THR A 23 1.19 -19.28 3.40
C THR A 23 0.25 -19.71 2.27
N ALA A 24 -0.15 -20.99 2.20
CA ALA A 24 -1.13 -21.46 1.24
C ALA A 24 -2.50 -20.79 1.41
N ALA A 25 -2.95 -20.55 2.65
CA ALA A 25 -4.19 -19.83 2.91
C ALA A 25 -4.08 -18.35 2.53
N VAL A 26 -2.96 -17.70 2.84
CA VAL A 26 -2.70 -16.29 2.50
C VAL A 26 -2.65 -16.09 0.97
N ASN A 27 -1.98 -16.98 0.24
CA ASN A 27 -1.93 -16.95 -1.23
C ASN A 27 -3.32 -17.06 -1.86
N LYS A 28 -4.25 -17.79 -1.23
CA LYS A 28 -5.65 -17.87 -1.66
C LYS A 28 -6.49 -16.64 -1.25
N GLY A 29 -5.87 -15.65 -0.61
CA GLY A 29 -6.52 -14.43 -0.17
C GLY A 29 -7.33 -14.57 1.12
N HIS A 30 -7.10 -15.58 1.97
CA HIS A 30 -7.73 -15.68 3.29
C HIS A 30 -7.19 -14.61 4.27
N PRO A 31 -8.00 -14.13 5.24
CA PRO A 31 -7.48 -13.31 6.33
C PRO A 31 -6.60 -14.15 7.26
N LEU A 32 -5.66 -13.51 7.96
CA LEU A 32 -4.73 -14.21 8.88
C LEU A 32 -5.45 -15.01 9.97
N ALA A 33 -6.57 -14.52 10.49
CA ALA A 33 -7.36 -15.26 11.48
C ALA A 33 -7.90 -16.60 10.92
N SER A 34 -8.37 -16.62 9.68
CA SER A 34 -8.77 -17.88 9.02
C SER A 34 -7.57 -18.76 8.67
N ALA A 35 -6.44 -18.16 8.27
CA ALA A 35 -5.20 -18.90 8.01
C ALA A 35 -4.68 -19.60 9.28
N ALA A 36 -4.76 -18.95 10.44
CA ALA A 36 -4.44 -19.54 11.74
C ALA A 36 -5.29 -20.79 12.01
N ALA A 37 -6.61 -20.67 11.85
CA ALA A 37 -7.54 -21.78 12.04
C ALA A 37 -7.25 -22.96 11.10
N LEU A 38 -6.92 -22.70 9.83
CA LEU A 38 -6.53 -23.73 8.85
C LEU A 38 -5.20 -24.41 9.20
N ALA A 39 -4.31 -23.71 9.91
CA ALA A 39 -3.05 -24.27 10.42
C ALA A 39 -3.20 -24.92 11.80
N GLY A 40 -4.41 -25.02 12.35
CA GLY A 40 -4.66 -25.65 13.64
C GLY A 40 -4.17 -24.84 14.84
N ILE A 41 -3.94 -23.53 14.68
CA ILE A 41 -3.53 -22.63 15.77
C ILE A 41 -4.60 -21.57 16.03
N HIS A 42 -4.62 -21.03 17.25
CA HIS A 42 -5.51 -19.93 17.60
C HIS A 42 -5.05 -18.64 16.91
N ASP A 43 -6.00 -17.78 16.52
CA ASP A 43 -5.69 -16.53 15.81
C ASP A 43 -4.86 -15.56 16.67
N GLU A 44 -5.14 -15.48 17.96
CA GLU A 44 -4.35 -14.74 18.94
C GLU A 44 -2.89 -15.23 19.02
N THR A 45 -2.65 -16.54 18.89
CA THR A 45 -1.28 -17.09 18.83
C THR A 45 -0.54 -16.58 17.61
N LEU A 46 -1.17 -16.63 16.42
CA LEU A 46 -0.59 -16.10 15.20
C LEU A 46 -0.37 -14.59 15.29
N TYR A 47 -1.30 -13.86 15.91
CA TYR A 47 -1.16 -12.42 16.15
C TYR A 47 0.07 -12.11 17.00
N HIS A 48 0.25 -12.79 18.13
CA HIS A 48 1.44 -12.59 18.98
C HIS A 48 2.73 -12.96 18.27
N TRP A 49 2.74 -14.07 17.53
CA TRP A 49 3.91 -14.47 16.77
C TRP A 49 4.28 -13.45 15.70
N THR A 50 3.31 -12.95 14.96
CA THR A 50 3.56 -11.94 13.92
C THR A 50 3.93 -10.59 14.49
N ALA A 51 3.37 -10.18 15.64
CA ALA A 51 3.78 -8.97 16.35
C ALA A 51 5.26 -9.05 16.76
N LYS A 52 5.63 -10.13 17.46
CA LYS A 52 7.02 -10.37 17.87
C LYS A 52 7.98 -10.47 16.69
N GLY A 53 7.60 -11.18 15.63
CA GLY A 53 8.43 -11.30 14.43
C GLY A 53 8.66 -9.96 13.72
N ARG A 54 7.68 -9.04 13.76
CA ARG A 54 7.87 -7.67 13.22
C ARG A 54 8.82 -6.85 14.08
N GLU A 55 8.78 -6.99 15.39
CA GLU A 55 9.74 -6.35 16.30
C GLU A 55 11.16 -6.89 16.07
N GLU A 56 11.32 -8.21 15.95
CA GLU A 56 12.60 -8.86 15.63
C GLU A 56 13.16 -8.35 14.28
N LEU A 57 12.32 -8.23 13.25
CA LEU A 57 12.72 -7.68 11.96
C LEU A 57 13.11 -6.20 12.04
N ALA A 58 12.34 -5.38 12.77
CA ALA A 58 12.65 -3.96 12.95
C ALA A 58 13.98 -3.74 13.69
N GLN A 59 14.31 -4.61 14.65
CA GLN A 59 15.60 -4.57 15.35
C GLN A 59 16.76 -5.02 14.46
N ALA A 60 16.49 -5.89 13.49
CA ALA A 60 17.47 -6.33 12.51
C ALA A 60 17.69 -5.30 11.37
N GLU A 61 16.84 -4.27 11.24
CA GLU A 61 17.00 -3.24 10.21
C GLU A 61 18.35 -2.51 10.37
N GLY A 62 19.15 -2.49 9.30
CA GLY A 62 20.51 -1.94 9.30
C GLY A 62 21.62 -2.96 9.59
N HIS A 63 21.27 -4.19 9.96
CA HIS A 63 22.19 -5.31 10.08
C HIS A 63 22.03 -6.27 8.89
N THR A 64 23.15 -6.72 8.31
CA THR A 64 23.13 -7.83 7.34
C THR A 64 23.17 -9.14 8.10
N LEU A 65 22.00 -9.62 8.53
CA LEU A 65 21.86 -10.93 9.16
C LEU A 65 21.65 -12.03 8.11
N LEU A 66 22.23 -13.19 8.34
CA LEU A 66 21.94 -14.39 7.56
C LEU A 66 20.55 -14.94 7.93
N TRP A 67 19.95 -15.72 7.03
CA TRP A 67 18.65 -16.34 7.25
C TRP A 67 18.63 -17.21 8.53
N GLU A 68 19.73 -17.93 8.78
CA GLU A 68 19.94 -18.82 9.92
C GLU A 68 20.00 -18.07 11.25
N GLU A 69 20.29 -16.77 11.22
CA GLU A 69 20.40 -15.91 12.40
C GLU A 69 19.06 -15.23 12.74
N LEU A 70 18.09 -15.26 11.83
CA LEU A 70 16.75 -14.75 12.08
C LEU A 70 16.02 -15.63 13.09
N GLY A 71 15.34 -14.97 14.04
CA GLY A 71 14.43 -15.63 14.97
C GLY A 71 13.28 -16.36 14.24
N SER A 72 12.74 -17.39 14.89
CA SER A 72 11.64 -18.19 14.33
C SER A 72 10.40 -17.35 13.99
N HIS A 73 10.09 -16.32 14.80
CA HIS A 73 8.99 -15.40 14.54
C HIS A 73 9.27 -14.49 13.34
N ALA A 74 10.48 -13.95 13.23
CA ALA A 74 10.90 -13.17 12.07
C ALA A 74 10.77 -13.96 10.76
N ARG A 75 11.20 -15.23 10.74
CA ARG A 75 11.07 -16.11 9.56
C ARG A 75 9.61 -16.34 9.17
N LEU A 76 8.73 -16.62 10.15
CA LEU A 76 7.29 -16.73 9.90
C LEU A 76 6.74 -15.45 9.24
N VAL A 77 7.11 -14.28 9.75
CA VAL A 77 6.67 -13.00 9.19
C VAL A 77 7.18 -12.80 7.77
N ILE A 78 8.42 -13.19 7.46
CA ILE A 78 8.95 -13.13 6.09
C ILE A 78 8.12 -14.02 5.16
N HIS A 79 7.85 -15.27 5.53
CA HIS A 79 7.01 -16.15 4.72
C HIS A 79 5.60 -15.62 4.49
N ILE A 80 4.98 -15.00 5.50
CA ILE A 80 3.68 -14.34 5.34
C ILE A 80 3.78 -13.15 4.38
N LYS A 81 4.84 -12.33 4.47
CA LYS A 81 5.07 -11.20 3.56
C LYS A 81 5.29 -11.68 2.12
N GLU A 82 6.07 -12.74 1.92
CA GLU A 82 6.30 -13.36 0.62
C GLU A 82 4.99 -13.89 0.01
N ALA A 83 4.16 -14.58 0.82
CA ALA A 83 2.85 -15.04 0.37
C ALA A 83 1.92 -13.88 -0.01
N LEU A 84 1.90 -12.81 0.80
CA LEU A 84 1.14 -11.61 0.45
C LEU A 84 1.64 -10.95 -0.84
N ALA A 85 2.95 -10.91 -1.07
CA ALA A 85 3.52 -10.40 -2.30
C ALA A 85 3.12 -11.27 -3.51
N GLY A 86 3.12 -12.60 -3.36
CA GLY A 86 2.64 -13.53 -4.38
C GLY A 86 1.17 -13.32 -4.74
N LEU A 87 0.30 -13.16 -3.74
CA LEU A 87 -1.12 -12.82 -3.94
C LEU A 87 -1.28 -11.52 -4.73
N VAL A 88 -0.47 -10.50 -4.43
CA VAL A 88 -0.53 -9.21 -5.14
C VAL A 88 -0.08 -9.34 -6.58
N ASP A 89 1.02 -10.04 -6.82
CA ASP A 89 1.56 -10.24 -8.16
C ASP A 89 0.55 -10.97 -9.06
N GLU A 90 -0.03 -12.07 -8.56
CA GLU A 90 -1.10 -12.82 -9.25
C GLU A 90 -2.32 -11.93 -9.54
N ALA A 91 -2.78 -11.17 -8.54
CA ALA A 91 -3.90 -10.27 -8.71
C ALA A 91 -3.61 -9.17 -9.76
N LEU A 92 -2.40 -8.60 -9.75
CA LEU A 92 -2.00 -7.58 -10.72
C LEU A 92 -1.90 -8.14 -12.14
N ASP A 93 -1.46 -9.38 -12.31
CA ASP A 93 -1.44 -10.03 -13.61
C ASP A 93 -2.86 -10.22 -14.17
N HIS A 94 -3.81 -10.64 -13.33
CA HIS A 94 -5.21 -10.69 -13.73
C HIS A 94 -5.79 -9.32 -14.10
N VAL A 95 -5.41 -8.27 -13.38
CA VAL A 95 -5.83 -6.89 -13.68
C VAL A 95 -5.25 -6.41 -15.01
N ARG A 96 -3.95 -6.64 -15.25
CA ARG A 96 -3.25 -6.27 -16.50
C ARG A 96 -3.81 -7.01 -17.72
N ALA A 97 -4.23 -8.26 -17.55
CA ALA A 97 -4.86 -9.04 -18.62
C ALA A 97 -6.19 -8.44 -19.10
N GLY A 98 -6.84 -7.58 -18.30
CA GLY A 98 -8.07 -6.87 -18.71
C GLY A 98 -9.29 -7.78 -18.92
N GLY A 99 -9.27 -8.99 -18.35
CA GLY A 99 -10.36 -9.98 -18.46
C GLY A 99 -11.58 -9.62 -17.59
N LYS A 100 -12.68 -10.37 -17.70
CA LYS A 100 -13.95 -10.07 -17.00
C LYS A 100 -13.82 -9.92 -15.48
N ASP A 101 -12.81 -10.56 -14.89
CA ASP A 101 -12.60 -10.61 -13.45
C ASP A 101 -11.68 -9.51 -12.92
N TRP A 102 -11.15 -8.60 -13.78
CA TRP A 102 -10.21 -7.56 -13.35
C TRP A 102 -10.76 -6.72 -12.19
N ALA A 103 -12.06 -6.40 -12.22
CA ALA A 103 -12.71 -5.60 -11.19
C ALA A 103 -12.83 -6.37 -9.85
N ALA A 104 -13.00 -7.70 -9.90
CA ALA A 104 -13.03 -8.55 -8.71
C ALA A 104 -11.64 -8.61 -8.05
N TRP A 105 -10.58 -8.77 -8.85
CA TRP A 105 -9.20 -8.75 -8.37
C TRP A 105 -8.80 -7.39 -7.80
N MET A 106 -9.17 -6.28 -8.46
CA MET A 106 -8.98 -4.95 -7.88
C MET A 106 -9.72 -4.78 -6.55
N THR A 107 -10.97 -5.25 -6.45
CA THR A 107 -11.75 -5.17 -5.22
C THR A 107 -11.11 -6.01 -4.08
N LEU A 108 -10.52 -7.16 -4.42
CA LEU A 108 -9.78 -7.97 -3.46
C LEU A 108 -8.57 -7.20 -2.93
N LEU A 109 -7.78 -6.57 -3.80
CA LEU A 109 -6.62 -5.76 -3.43
C LEU A 109 -7.03 -4.56 -2.57
N GLU A 110 -8.06 -3.81 -2.96
CA GLU A 110 -8.60 -2.67 -2.20
C GLU A 110 -8.99 -3.06 -0.76
N ARG A 111 -9.52 -4.27 -0.56
CA ARG A 111 -9.93 -4.77 0.77
C ARG A 111 -8.77 -5.32 1.60
N ARG A 112 -7.79 -5.94 0.95
CA ARG A 112 -6.67 -6.60 1.64
C ARG A 112 -5.54 -5.65 1.97
N MET A 113 -5.29 -4.69 1.08
CA MET A 113 -4.20 -3.74 1.17
C MET A 113 -4.74 -2.32 0.88
N PRO A 114 -5.64 -1.81 1.74
CA PRO A 114 -6.28 -0.51 1.52
C PRO A 114 -5.29 0.65 1.50
N LYS A 115 -4.12 0.51 2.15
CA LYS A 115 -3.09 1.54 2.13
C LYS A 115 -2.49 1.73 0.74
N ASP A 116 -2.27 0.63 0.02
CA ASP A 116 -1.56 0.62 -1.26
C ASP A 116 -2.52 0.71 -2.45
N PHE A 117 -3.68 0.06 -2.35
CA PHE A 117 -4.66 -0.07 -3.44
C PHE A 117 -6.00 0.56 -3.12
N GLY A 118 -6.23 1.03 -1.90
CA GLY A 118 -7.47 1.70 -1.56
C GLY A 118 -7.69 2.89 -2.47
N ARG A 119 -8.97 3.21 -2.70
CA ARG A 119 -9.35 4.46 -3.36
C ARG A 119 -9.00 5.60 -2.43
N ASN A 120 -7.73 6.01 -2.47
CA ASN A 120 -7.35 7.34 -2.09
C ASN A 120 -8.13 8.21 -3.07
N GLN A 121 -9.29 8.70 -2.63
CA GLN A 121 -9.71 10.01 -3.10
C GLN A 121 -8.44 10.81 -2.93
N ALA A 122 -7.87 11.30 -4.03
CA ALA A 122 -6.94 12.38 -3.88
C ALA A 122 -7.73 13.37 -3.02
N GLU A 123 -7.40 13.45 -1.72
CA GLU A 123 -7.30 14.73 -1.08
C GLU A 123 -6.50 15.49 -2.11
N ALA A 124 -7.23 16.21 -2.97
CA ALA A 124 -6.66 17.24 -3.78
C ALA A 124 -5.92 18.02 -2.72
N GLN A 125 -4.60 17.78 -2.64
CA GLN A 125 -3.71 18.54 -1.77
C GLN A 125 -4.20 19.94 -2.03
N ALA A 126 -4.87 20.53 -1.03
CA ALA A 126 -5.49 21.80 -1.22
C ALA A 126 -4.34 22.65 -1.71
N LEU A 127 -4.35 22.98 -3.01
CA LEU A 127 -3.34 23.85 -3.59
C LEU A 127 -3.25 24.97 -2.58
N PRO A 128 -2.07 25.22 -1.97
CA PRO A 128 -1.97 26.16 -0.86
C PRO A 128 -2.75 27.38 -1.28
N ALA A 129 -3.78 27.72 -0.50
CA ALA A 129 -4.73 28.77 -0.86
C ALA A 129 -3.94 29.92 -1.46
N PRO A 130 -4.27 30.43 -2.66
CA PRO A 130 -3.41 31.35 -3.38
C PRO A 130 -3.01 32.45 -2.41
N LEU A 131 -1.71 32.52 -2.10
CA LEU A 131 -1.16 33.52 -1.20
C LEU A 131 -1.44 34.87 -1.84
N GLY A 132 -2.54 35.49 -1.43
CA GLY A 132 -2.92 36.82 -1.85
C GLY A 132 -1.97 37.81 -1.19
N PHE A 133 -0.91 38.19 -1.89
CA PHE A 133 -0.09 39.33 -1.48
C PHE A 133 -0.76 40.60 -1.99
N ALA A 134 -1.27 41.43 -1.08
CA ALA A 134 -1.68 42.79 -1.39
C ALA A 134 -0.43 43.69 -1.37
N VAL A 135 0.04 44.11 -2.53
CA VAL A 135 1.11 45.12 -2.63
C VAL A 135 0.45 46.48 -2.75
N LEU A 136 0.71 47.35 -1.78
CA LEU A 136 0.39 48.78 -1.88
C LEU A 136 1.34 49.40 -2.91
N LEU A 137 0.83 49.68 -4.10
CA LEU A 137 1.58 50.35 -5.15
C LEU A 137 1.49 51.87 -4.92
N PRO A 138 2.61 52.59 -5.02
CA PRO A 138 2.56 54.04 -5.05
C PRO A 138 1.86 54.49 -6.35
N PRO A 139 1.12 55.61 -6.32
CA PRO A 139 0.27 56.04 -7.43
C PRO A 139 1.04 56.23 -8.75
N GLU A 140 2.31 56.63 -8.68
CA GLU A 140 3.21 56.75 -9.84
C GLU A 140 3.55 55.41 -10.53
N ALA A 141 3.47 54.28 -9.84
CA ALA A 141 3.80 52.96 -10.39
C ALA A 141 2.62 52.29 -11.11
N VAL A 142 1.40 52.77 -10.90
CA VAL A 142 0.17 52.18 -11.46
C VAL A 142 0.17 52.26 -12.98
N GLN A 143 0.56 53.40 -13.54
CA GLN A 143 0.54 53.59 -14.99
C GLN A 143 1.55 52.68 -15.71
N GLY A 144 2.75 52.51 -15.14
CA GLY A 144 3.77 51.62 -15.70
C GLY A 144 3.33 50.15 -15.71
N LEU A 145 2.62 49.71 -14.68
CA LEU A 145 2.07 48.36 -14.62
C LEU A 145 0.92 48.14 -15.60
N LEU A 146 0.03 49.13 -15.77
CA LEU A 146 -1.03 49.07 -16.78
C LEU A 146 -0.45 48.96 -18.20
N ASP A 147 0.61 49.71 -18.50
CA ASP A 147 1.29 49.62 -19.79
C ASP A 147 1.92 48.25 -20.02
N ILE A 148 2.54 47.65 -18.99
CA ILE A 148 3.11 46.30 -19.07
C ILE A 148 2.01 45.26 -19.28
N ALA A 149 0.91 45.35 -18.54
CA ALA A 149 -0.24 44.45 -18.67
C ALA A 149 -0.87 44.56 -20.07
N GLN A 150 -1.05 45.77 -20.59
CA GLN A 150 -1.58 46.00 -21.93
C GLN A 150 -0.67 45.43 -23.02
N ARG A 151 0.66 45.58 -22.90
CA ARG A 151 1.62 44.98 -23.82
C ARG A 151 1.59 43.46 -23.77
N ALA A 152 1.47 42.88 -22.58
CA ALA A 152 1.34 41.43 -22.41
C ALA A 152 0.05 40.90 -23.03
N GLN A 153 -1.09 41.58 -22.80
CA GLN A 153 -2.38 41.24 -23.39
C GLN A 153 -2.35 41.33 -24.92
N ASN A 154 -1.76 42.40 -25.48
CA ASN A 154 -1.62 42.56 -26.92
C ASN A 154 -0.67 41.53 -27.55
N ARG A 155 0.35 41.05 -26.82
CA ARG A 155 1.19 39.91 -27.25
C ARG A 155 0.43 38.59 -27.22
N GLY A 156 -0.36 38.34 -26.18
CA GLY A 156 -1.20 37.15 -26.04
C GLY A 156 -2.32 37.07 -27.08
N ALA A 157 -2.95 38.20 -27.39
CA ALA A 157 -4.00 38.30 -28.42
C ALA A 157 -3.50 37.95 -29.84
N ARG A 158 -2.19 38.06 -30.09
CA ARG A 158 -1.57 37.70 -31.38
C ARG A 158 -1.57 36.19 -31.67
N PHE A 159 -1.84 35.35 -30.67
CA PHE A 159 -1.87 33.88 -30.77
C PHE A 159 -3.28 33.27 -30.80
N LEU A 160 -4.34 34.09 -30.71
CA LEU A 160 -5.71 33.60 -30.86
C LEU A 160 -6.14 33.76 -32.33
N PRO A 161 -6.55 32.68 -33.02
CA PRO A 161 -7.03 32.79 -34.39
C PRO A 161 -8.30 33.67 -34.45
N PRO A 162 -8.48 34.52 -35.48
CA PRO A 162 -9.70 35.30 -35.64
C PRO A 162 -10.90 34.35 -35.82
N GLY A 163 -12.00 34.69 -35.15
CA GLY A 163 -13.17 33.84 -34.94
C GLY A 163 -13.64 33.08 -36.19
N GLY A 164 -13.77 31.76 -36.04
CA GLY A 164 -14.53 30.96 -36.98
C GLY A 164 -16.00 31.36 -36.88
N GLU A 165 -16.53 31.90 -37.97
CA GLU A 165 -17.97 31.97 -38.20
C GLU A 165 -18.51 30.54 -38.20
N SER A 166 -19.36 30.22 -37.23
CA SER A 166 -20.09 28.95 -37.19
C SER A 166 -21.12 28.92 -38.34
N PRO A 167 -21.25 27.80 -39.08
CA PRO A 167 -22.35 27.57 -40.01
C PRO A 167 -23.68 27.31 -39.30
#